data_AF-A0A127SNU6-F1
#
_entry.id   AF-A0A127SNU6-F1
#
_cell.length_a   1.000
_cell.length_b   1.000
_cell.length_c   1.000
_cell.angle_alpha   90.00
_cell.angle_beta   90.00
_cell.angle_gamma   90.00
#
_symmetry.space_group_name_H-M   'P 1'
#
loop_
_entity.id
_entity.type
_entity.pdbx_description
1 polymer ?
#
loop_
_entity_poly.entity_id
_entity_poly.type
_entity_poly.pdbx_seq_one_letter_code
_entity_poly.pdbx_strand_id
1 'polypeptide(L)'
;MQNILMNLAFYLLVVAAGASFSLQQAANNHLRAELLSPWWAGFISYVGGSLAMLVMALVCRGPGLSWDMLSRTSPFSWTGGILGAIYIATA
;
A
#
# COMPACT_ATOMS: atom_id res chain seq x y z
N MET A 1 -3.15 6.18 -33.38
CA MET A 1 -1.99 5.42 -32.85
C MET A 1 -1.62 5.83 -31.43
N GLN A 2 -1.49 7.14 -31.12
CA GLN A 2 -1.17 7.65 -29.77
C GLN A 2 -2.11 7.15 -28.66
N ASN A 3 -3.43 7.12 -28.91
CA ASN A 3 -4.42 6.63 -27.93
C ASN A 3 -4.27 5.12 -27.63
N ILE A 4 -3.83 4.32 -28.60
CA ILE A 4 -3.66 2.86 -28.42
C ILE A 4 -2.45 2.57 -27.53
N LEU A 5 -1.33 3.25 -27.76
CA LEU A 5 -0.13 3.14 -26.94
C LEU A 5 -0.39 3.60 -25.50
N MET A 6 -1.12 4.69 -25.32
CA MET A 6 -1.52 5.18 -24.00
C MET A 6 -2.43 4.19 -23.25
N ASN A 7 -3.41 3.58 -23.95
CA ASN A 7 -4.27 2.56 -23.36
C ASN A 7 -3.49 1.29 -22.97
N LEU A 8 -2.55 0.84 -23.81
CA LEU A 8 -1.67 -0.28 -23.51
C LEU A 8 -0.82 0.00 -22.26
N ALA A 9 -0.27 1.21 -22.12
CA ALA A 9 0.48 1.59 -20.93
C ALA A 9 -0.40 1.53 -19.67
N PHE A 10 -1.65 2.00 -19.72
CA PHE A 10 -2.58 1.88 -18.60
C PHE A 10 -2.92 0.43 -18.27
N TYR A 11 -3.15 -0.42 -19.27
CA TYR A 11 -3.40 -1.85 -19.02
C TYR A 11 -2.21 -2.54 -18.36
N LEU A 12 -0.99 -2.26 -18.82
CA LEU A 12 0.23 -2.79 -18.20
C LEU A 12 0.39 -2.31 -16.76
N LEU A 13 0.08 -1.04 -16.47
CA LEU A 13 0.10 -0.51 -15.10
C LEU A 13 -0.90 -1.23 -14.19
N VAL A 14 -2.11 -1.51 -14.67
CA VAL A 14 -3.12 -2.26 -13.90
C VAL A 14 -2.66 -3.69 -13.63
N VAL A 15 -2.12 -4.38 -14.64
CA VAL A 15 -1.56 -5.74 -14.47
C VAL A 15 -0.40 -5.73 -13.49
N ALA A 16 0.51 -4.77 -13.59
CA ALA A 16 1.64 -4.64 -12.68
C ALA A 16 1.20 -4.35 -11.24
N ALA A 17 0.18 -3.49 -11.05
CA ALA A 17 -0.39 -3.22 -9.73
C ALA A 17 -1.01 -4.50 -9.12
N GLY A 18 -1.77 -5.27 -9.92
CA GLY A 18 -2.32 -6.55 -9.48
C GLY A 18 -1.24 -7.57 -9.11
N ALA A 19 -0.21 -7.71 -9.96
CA ALA A 19 0.92 -8.61 -9.70
C ALA A 19 1.69 -8.22 -8.43
N SER A 20 1.93 -6.92 -8.21
CA SER A 20 2.55 -6.40 -6.99
C SER A 20 1.75 -6.78 -5.75
N PHE A 21 0.43 -6.69 -5.82
CA PHE A 21 -0.46 -7.04 -4.71
C PHE A 21 -0.41 -8.55 -4.41
N SER A 22 -0.46 -9.41 -5.44
CA SER A 22 -0.31 -10.86 -5.27
C SER A 22 1.04 -11.26 -4.70
N LEU A 23 2.13 -10.62 -5.14
CA LEU A 23 3.48 -10.88 -4.63
C LEU A 23 3.61 -10.47 -3.16
N GLN A 24 3.00 -9.34 -2.76
CA GLN A 24 2.95 -8.91 -1.36
C GLN A 24 2.27 -9.97 -0.48
N GLN A 25 1.17 -10.58 -0.95
CA GLN A 25 0.50 -11.65 -0.19
C GLN A 25 1.34 -12.92 -0.08
N ALA A 26 2.05 -13.32 -1.14
CA ALA A 26 2.98 -14.44 -1.07
C ALA A 26 4.11 -14.19 -0.06
N ALA A 27 4.67 -12.97 -0.04
CA ALA A 27 5.69 -12.58 0.93
C ALA A 27 5.14 -12.56 2.37
N ASN A 28 3.94 -12.02 2.59
CA ASN A 28 3.28 -12.02 3.90
C ASN A 28 3.03 -13.43 4.42
N ASN A 29 2.61 -14.35 3.55
CA ASN A 29 2.38 -15.75 3.91
C ASN A 29 3.68 -16.47 4.28
N HIS A 30 4.77 -16.18 3.56
CA HIS A 30 6.09 -16.67 3.91
C HIS A 30 6.53 -16.18 5.28
N LEU A 31 6.44 -14.86 5.52
CA LEU A 31 6.80 -14.26 6.80
C LEU A 31 5.93 -14.77 7.96
N ARG A 32 4.64 -15.03 7.70
CA ARG A 32 3.74 -15.67 8.67
C ARG A 32 4.20 -17.08 9.04
N ALA A 33 4.70 -17.85 8.08
CA ALA A 33 5.23 -19.18 8.32
C ALA A 33 6.55 -19.14 9.11
N GLU A 34 7.42 -18.15 8.86
CA GLU A 34 8.67 -17.95 9.58
C GLU A 34 8.46 -17.45 11.01
N LEU A 35 7.56 -16.50 11.21
CA LEU A 35 7.29 -15.86 12.51
C LEU A 35 6.23 -16.59 13.34
N LEU A 36 5.58 -17.61 12.76
CA LEU A 36 4.46 -18.34 13.37
C LEU A 36 3.32 -17.44 13.86
N SER A 37 3.17 -16.24 13.29
CA SER A 37 2.18 -15.25 13.71
C SER A 37 1.74 -14.36 12.53
N PRO A 38 0.44 -14.36 12.15
CA PRO A 38 -0.06 -13.44 11.12
C PRO A 38 0.01 -11.98 11.56
N TRP A 39 -0.08 -11.71 12.86
CA TRP A 39 -0.05 -10.35 13.41
C TRP A 39 1.34 -9.73 13.32
N TRP A 40 2.40 -10.49 13.64
CA TRP A 40 3.77 -10.01 13.52
C TRP A 40 4.20 -9.86 12.06
N ALA A 41 3.81 -10.81 11.21
CA ALA A 41 4.07 -10.72 9.78
C ALA A 41 3.40 -9.47 9.18
N GLY A 42 2.11 -9.26 9.45
CA GLY A 42 1.38 -8.10 8.98
C GLY A 42 1.96 -6.79 9.49
N PHE A 43 2.30 -6.70 10.78
CA PHE A 43 2.90 -5.51 11.38
C PHE A 43 4.22 -5.11 10.71
N ILE A 44 5.15 -6.05 10.55
CA ILE A 44 6.46 -5.79 9.93
C ILE A 44 6.30 -5.34 8.48
N SER A 45 5.44 -6.01 7.71
CA SER A 45 5.14 -5.61 6.34
C SER A 45 4.52 -4.21 6.26
N TYR A 46 3.61 -3.87 7.17
CA TYR A 46 3.00 -2.54 7.25
C TYR A 46 4.00 -1.45 7.62
N VAL A 47 4.94 -1.73 8.53
CA VAL A 47 6.02 -0.80 8.87
C VAL A 47 6.89 -0.54 7.63
N GLY A 48 7.32 -1.59 6.94
CA GLY A 48 8.10 -1.46 5.70
C GLY A 48 7.37 -0.65 4.63
N GLY A 49 6.09 -0.95 4.37
CA GLY A 49 5.27 -0.20 3.42
C GLY A 49 5.05 1.26 3.82
N SER A 50 4.82 1.53 5.11
CA SER A 50 4.65 2.89 5.64
C SER A 50 5.92 3.72 5.51
N LEU A 51 7.09 3.12 5.75
CA LEU A 51 8.39 3.77 5.55
C LEU A 51 8.63 4.10 4.07
N ALA A 52 8.29 3.17 3.16
CA ALA A 52 8.36 3.44 1.73
C ALA A 52 7.45 4.60 1.32
N MET A 53 6.21 4.64 1.82
CA MET A 53 5.29 5.76 1.56
C MET A 53 5.78 7.08 2.17
N LEU A 54 6.37 7.05 3.37
CA LEU A 54 6.96 8.24 3.99
C LEU A 54 8.09 8.80 3.12
N VAL A 55 9.00 7.94 2.63
CA VAL A 55 10.08 8.35 1.71
C VAL A 55 9.50 8.99 0.45
N MET A 56 8.48 8.38 -0.15
CA MET A 56 7.83 8.94 -1.34
C MET A 56 7.16 10.28 -1.05
N ALA A 57 6.48 10.43 0.09
CA ALA A 57 5.86 11.70 0.49
C ALA A 57 6.87 12.83 0.69
N LEU A 58 8.10 12.51 1.09
CA LEU A 58 9.19 13.49 1.29
C LEU A 58 9.91 13.85 -0.02
N VAL A 59 10.02 12.90 -0.97
CA VAL A 59 10.77 13.09 -2.22
C VAL A 59 9.88 13.63 -3.35
N CYS A 60 8.62 13.22 -3.41
CA CYS A 60 7.68 13.70 -4.41
C CYS A 60 7.26 15.15 -4.14
N ARG A 61 7.14 15.95 -5.21
CA ARG A 61 6.62 17.32 -5.11
C ARG A 61 5.15 17.29 -4.68
N GLY A 62 4.86 17.80 -3.50
CA GLY A 62 3.51 17.96 -2.96
C GLY A 62 3.51 18.92 -1.77
N PRO A 63 2.33 19.37 -1.32
CA PRO A 63 2.23 20.12 -0.07
C PRO A 63 2.75 19.28 1.10
N GLY A 64 3.54 19.89 1.99
CA GLY A 64 3.95 19.25 3.23
C GLY A 64 2.75 18.97 4.14
N LEU A 65 2.87 17.93 4.96
CA LEU A 65 1.82 17.58 5.93
C LEU A 65 1.67 18.72 6.95
N SER A 66 0.44 19.24 7.10
CA SER A 66 0.14 20.29 8.08
C SER A 66 -1.04 19.90 8.98
N TRP A 67 -1.07 20.48 10.19
CA TRP A 67 -2.16 20.25 11.13
C TRP A 67 -3.53 20.68 10.59
N ASP A 68 -3.59 21.74 9.78
CA ASP A 68 -4.84 22.20 9.15
C ASP A 68 -5.35 21.20 8.08
N MET A 69 -4.45 20.53 7.35
CA MET A 69 -4.85 19.47 6.42
C MET A 69 -5.40 18.25 7.16
N LEU A 70 -4.74 17.85 8.24
CA LEU A 70 -5.14 16.72 9.06
C LEU A 70 -6.51 16.97 9.72
N SER A 71 -6.74 18.16 10.27
CA SER A 71 -7.97 18.50 11.00
C SER A 71 -9.22 18.57 10.11
N ARG A 72 -9.04 18.84 8.80
CA ARG A 72 -10.13 18.86 7.80
C ARG A 72 -10.42 17.48 7.20
N THR A 73 -9.57 16.49 7.44
CA THR A 73 -9.74 15.16 6.86
C THR A 73 -10.85 14.39 7.56
N SER A 74 -11.77 13.80 6.80
CA SER A 74 -12.83 12.94 7.35
C SER A 74 -12.22 11.77 8.14
N PRO A 75 -12.72 11.44 9.35
CA PRO A 75 -12.29 10.25 10.09
C PRO A 75 -12.38 8.96 9.27
N PHE A 76 -13.34 8.86 8.35
CA PHE A 76 -13.49 7.71 7.47
C PHE A 76 -12.28 7.50 6.53
N SER A 77 -11.62 8.57 6.12
CA SER A 77 -10.44 8.49 5.23
C SER A 77 -9.26 7.75 5.87
N TRP A 78 -9.23 7.66 7.19
CA TRP A 78 -8.19 6.96 7.95
C TRP A 78 -8.41 5.45 8.04
N THR A 79 -9.57 4.96 7.61
CA THR A 79 -9.94 3.54 7.72
C THR A 79 -9.18 2.64 6.74
N GLY A 80 -8.57 3.18 5.69
CA GLY A 80 -7.85 2.39 4.69
C GLY A 80 -6.74 1.53 5.29
N GLY A 81 -5.99 2.07 6.25
CA GLY A 81 -4.95 1.30 6.97
C GLY A 81 -5.54 0.13 7.76
N ILE A 82 -6.68 0.34 8.42
CA ILE A 82 -7.40 -0.69 9.19
C ILE A 82 -7.92 -1.79 8.25
N LEU A 83 -8.57 -1.42 7.15
CA LEU A 83 -9.12 -2.37 6.19
C LEU A 83 -8.02 -3.25 5.56
N GLY A 84 -6.87 -2.66 5.22
CA GLY A 84 -5.75 -3.45 4.71
C GLY A 84 -5.10 -4.35 5.77
N ALA A 85 -5.06 -3.91 7.05
CA ALA A 85 -4.55 -4.77 8.13
C ALA A 85 -5.47 -5.99 8.35
N ILE A 86 -6.80 -5.80 8.27
CA ILE A 86 -7.77 -6.89 8.27
C ILE A 86 -7.52 -7.82 7.08
N TYR A 87 -7.35 -7.26 5.87
CA TYR A 87 -7.09 -8.05 4.68
C TYR A 87 -5.86 -8.95 4.84
N ILE A 88 -4.70 -8.40 5.24
CA ILE A 88 -3.48 -9.19 5.45
C ILE A 88 -3.66 -10.25 6.54
N ALA A 89 -4.40 -9.95 7.60
CA ALA A 89 -4.63 -10.92 8.68
C ALA A 89 -5.53 -12.10 8.23
N THR A 90 -6.44 -11.86 7.28
CA THR A 90 -7.46 -12.85 6.86
C THR A 90 -7.17 -13.60 5.56
N ALA A 91 -6.34 -13.04 4.68
CA ALA A 91 -5.94 -13.65 3.42
C ALA A 91 -4.69 -14.54 3.57
#